data_AF-A0A965XUP6-F1
#
_entry.id   AF-A0A965XUP6-F1
#
_cell.length_a   1.000
_cell.length_b   1.000
_cell.length_c   1.000
_cell.angle_alpha   90.00
_cell.angle_beta   90.00
_cell.angle_gamma   90.00
#
_symmetry.space_group_name_H-M   'P 1'
#
loop_
_entity.id
_entity.type
_entity.pdbx_description
1 polymer ?
#
loop_
_entity_poly.entity_id
_entity_poly.type
_entity_poly.pdbx_seq_one_letter_code
_entity_poly.pdbx_strand_id
1 'polypeptide(L)'
;MGTDKNLKVLVIVMAAVAVVLAAVLAWIWIDRNGMINDLTVEKDQLTEQMFQLRDDYQILNTNNDSLNAELSREKEKVEQLIERVQKTEATNRSKIRQYEKELGTLRSIMRSYIHQIDSLNTLNISLRKDVAQAKEQAKETRQRYDELRTTTDEYAKKVEVGSVLKGRGFILTAINSRDNDTDRSSRVAKLKTCLHLVENSIAVKGPRRIYIRVKGPDGILMTTSQQQIFTSAGEQMIYSAVREVDYQGSELEVCIFFASNQPFVKGVYTVDVYTEESLLGSADLLLR
;
A
#
# COMPACT_ATOMS: atom_id res chain seq x y z
N MET A 1 43.23 -118.07 -1.31
CA MET A 1 44.12 -116.98 -1.80
C MET A 1 43.42 -115.94 -2.70
N GLY A 2 42.08 -115.91 -2.83
CA GLY A 2 41.37 -114.95 -3.70
C GLY A 2 40.76 -113.71 -3.01
N THR A 3 40.64 -113.71 -1.69
CA THR A 3 39.94 -112.67 -0.92
C THR A 3 40.80 -111.41 -0.64
N ASP A 4 42.11 -111.55 -0.44
CA ASP A 4 43.01 -110.40 -0.16
C ASP A 4 43.28 -109.49 -1.37
N LYS A 5 43.32 -110.05 -2.59
CA LYS A 5 43.52 -109.25 -3.81
C LYS A 5 42.30 -108.36 -4.11
N ASN A 6 41.09 -108.91 -3.94
CA ASN A 6 39.85 -108.17 -4.13
C ASN A 6 39.67 -107.08 -3.07
N LEU A 7 40.08 -107.34 -1.81
CA LEU A 7 40.08 -106.34 -0.74
C LEU A 7 41.03 -105.17 -1.05
N LYS A 8 42.27 -105.45 -1.52
CA LYS A 8 43.24 -104.42 -1.90
C LYS A 8 42.78 -103.56 -3.08
N VAL A 9 42.18 -104.17 -4.10
CA VAL A 9 41.61 -103.44 -5.25
C VAL A 9 40.45 -102.55 -4.80
N LEU A 10 39.58 -103.05 -3.92
CA LEU A 10 38.45 -102.29 -3.39
C LEU A 10 38.91 -101.10 -2.53
N VAL A 11 39.97 -101.26 -1.73
CA VAL A 11 40.57 -100.16 -0.95
C VAL A 11 41.20 -99.09 -1.86
N ILE A 12 41.88 -99.47 -2.94
CA ILE A 12 42.47 -98.53 -3.90
C ILE A 12 41.39 -97.73 -4.63
N VAL A 13 40.30 -98.39 -5.05
CA VAL A 13 39.16 -97.73 -5.70
C VAL A 13 38.47 -96.76 -4.73
N MET A 14 38.26 -97.16 -3.46
CA MET A 14 37.69 -96.29 -2.43
C MET A 14 38.60 -95.08 -2.14
N ALA A 15 39.91 -95.27 -2.09
CA ALA A 15 40.87 -94.18 -1.91
C ALA A 15 40.86 -93.20 -3.09
N ALA A 16 40.78 -93.71 -4.34
CA ALA A 16 40.66 -92.87 -5.53
C ALA A 16 39.36 -92.05 -5.54
N VAL A 17 38.24 -92.67 -5.16
CA VAL A 17 36.94 -91.98 -5.02
C VAL A 17 36.98 -90.92 -3.91
N ALA A 18 37.63 -91.20 -2.79
CA ALA A 18 37.81 -90.23 -1.70
C ALA A 18 38.64 -89.01 -2.13
N VAL A 19 39.69 -89.20 -2.93
CA VAL A 19 40.51 -88.08 -3.47
C VAL A 19 39.71 -87.23 -4.44
N VAL A 20 38.92 -87.83 -5.34
CA VAL A 20 38.04 -87.09 -6.26
C VAL A 20 36.97 -86.31 -5.49
N LEU A 21 36.35 -86.92 -4.48
CA LEU A 21 35.40 -86.24 -3.61
C LEU A 21 36.05 -85.07 -2.86
N ALA A 22 37.26 -85.25 -2.33
CA ALA A 22 38.00 -84.17 -1.67
C ALA A 22 38.32 -83.00 -2.61
N ALA A 23 38.68 -83.28 -3.86
CA ALA A 23 38.94 -82.25 -4.88
C ALA A 23 37.67 -81.47 -5.25
N VAL A 24 36.53 -82.16 -5.41
CA VAL A 24 35.23 -81.52 -5.66
C VAL A 24 34.79 -80.67 -4.47
N LEU A 25 34.95 -81.16 -3.24
CA LEU A 25 34.64 -80.40 -2.03
C LEU A 25 35.53 -79.17 -1.88
N ALA A 26 36.83 -79.28 -2.19
CA ALA A 26 37.76 -78.15 -2.18
C ALA A 26 37.38 -77.10 -3.23
N TRP A 27 37.00 -77.52 -4.44
CA TRP A 27 36.55 -76.61 -5.49
C TRP A 27 35.24 -75.89 -5.11
N ILE A 28 34.24 -76.62 -4.59
CA ILE A 28 32.98 -76.03 -4.08
C ILE A 28 33.25 -75.05 -2.94
N TRP A 29 34.21 -75.35 -2.06
CA TRP A 29 34.59 -74.49 -0.95
C TRP A 29 35.24 -73.19 -1.42
N ILE A 30 36.15 -73.26 -2.41
CA ILE A 30 36.80 -72.09 -3.02
C ILE A 30 35.76 -71.21 -3.73
N ASP A 31 34.89 -71.81 -4.54
CA ASP A 31 33.83 -71.09 -5.27
C ASP A 31 32.83 -70.42 -4.32
N ARG A 32 32.39 -71.14 -3.26
CA ARG A 32 31.56 -70.55 -2.19
C ARG A 32 32.25 -69.40 -1.49
N ASN A 33 33.52 -69.54 -1.14
CA ASN A 33 34.27 -68.46 -0.47
C ASN A 33 34.40 -67.22 -1.35
N GLY A 34 34.64 -67.40 -2.65
CA GLY A 34 34.65 -66.30 -3.62
C GLY A 34 33.30 -65.57 -3.66
N MET A 35 32.20 -66.31 -3.80
CA MET A 35 30.86 -65.72 -3.85
C MET A 35 30.44 -65.03 -2.53
N ILE A 36 30.83 -65.59 -1.38
CA ILE A 36 30.59 -64.97 -0.07
C ILE A 36 31.38 -63.66 0.04
N ASN A 37 32.63 -63.63 -0.44
CA ASN A 37 33.46 -62.43 -0.40
C ASN A 37 32.89 -61.29 -1.27
N ASP A 38 32.40 -61.61 -2.47
CA ASP A 38 31.75 -60.61 -3.33
C ASP A 38 30.49 -60.03 -2.66
N LEU A 39 29.69 -60.89 -2.03
CA LEU A 39 28.49 -60.47 -1.29
C LEU A 39 28.82 -59.60 -0.07
N THR A 40 29.94 -59.87 0.61
CA THR A 40 30.39 -59.01 1.71
C THR A 40 30.81 -57.64 1.21
N VAL A 41 31.52 -57.58 0.08
CA VAL A 41 31.91 -56.29 -0.53
C VAL A 41 30.67 -55.49 -0.95
N GLU A 42 29.68 -56.12 -1.58
CA GLU A 42 28.43 -55.47 -1.98
C GLU A 42 27.66 -54.92 -0.75
N LYS A 43 27.59 -55.70 0.33
CA LYS A 43 27.00 -55.26 1.60
C LYS A 43 27.75 -54.06 2.19
N ASP A 44 29.08 -54.09 2.18
CA ASP A 44 29.89 -53.02 2.75
C ASP A 44 29.73 -51.73 1.96
N GLN A 45 29.73 -51.80 0.62
CA GLN A 45 29.42 -50.67 -0.25
C GLN A 45 28.01 -50.11 0.00
N LEU A 46 27.01 -50.98 0.17
CA LEU A 46 25.65 -50.56 0.49
C LEU A 46 25.59 -49.85 1.84
N THR A 47 26.35 -50.34 2.83
CA THR A 47 26.42 -49.76 4.18
C THR A 47 27.08 -48.37 4.13
N GLU A 48 28.19 -48.23 3.39
CA GLU A 48 28.86 -46.95 3.14
C GLU A 48 27.91 -45.93 2.50
N GLN A 49 27.17 -46.37 1.49
CA GLN A 49 26.17 -45.55 0.81
C GLN A 49 25.02 -45.08 1.71
N MET A 50 24.67 -45.87 2.73
CA MET A 50 23.68 -45.47 3.74
C MET A 50 24.25 -44.48 4.74
N PHE A 51 25.51 -44.62 5.13
CA PHE A 51 26.18 -43.63 5.96
C PHE A 51 26.29 -42.28 5.25
N GLN A 52 26.65 -42.28 3.97
CA GLN A 52 26.61 -41.06 3.14
C GLN A 52 25.21 -40.44 3.12
N LEU A 53 24.17 -41.26 2.91
CA LEU A 53 22.79 -40.77 2.92
C LEU A 53 22.40 -40.17 4.28
N ARG A 54 22.78 -40.81 5.38
CA ARG A 54 22.55 -40.28 6.73
C ARG A 54 23.19 -38.91 6.89
N ASP A 55 24.45 -38.79 6.48
CA ASP A 55 25.20 -37.55 6.61
C ASP A 55 24.56 -36.46 5.74
N ASP A 56 24.14 -36.77 4.51
CA ASP A 56 23.39 -35.86 3.64
C ASP A 56 22.11 -35.34 4.32
N TYR A 57 21.34 -36.24 4.97
CA TYR A 57 20.16 -35.86 5.75
C TYR A 57 20.50 -34.95 6.94
N GLN A 58 21.62 -35.17 7.62
CA GLN A 58 22.03 -34.36 8.77
C GLN A 58 22.32 -32.91 8.38
N ILE A 59 22.81 -32.68 7.16
CA ILE A 59 23.10 -31.34 6.64
C ILE A 59 21.82 -30.60 6.23
N LEU A 60 20.73 -31.33 5.91
CA LEU A 60 19.43 -30.74 5.60
C LEU A 60 18.81 -30.13 6.86
N ASN A 61 18.57 -28.82 6.77
CA ASN A 61 17.87 -28.03 7.79
C ASN A 61 17.00 -26.96 7.14
N THR A 62 15.90 -26.60 7.79
CA THR A 62 14.96 -25.57 7.34
C THR A 62 14.31 -24.87 8.53
N ASN A 63 13.70 -23.72 8.32
CA ASN A 63 12.93 -23.01 9.34
C ASN A 63 11.45 -23.41 9.33
N ASN A 64 11.08 -24.45 8.58
CA ASN A 64 9.72 -24.96 8.51
C ASN A 64 9.56 -26.13 9.49
N ASP A 65 8.80 -25.92 10.56
CA ASP A 65 8.62 -26.90 11.64
C ASP A 65 8.02 -28.23 11.15
N SER A 66 7.07 -28.17 10.21
CA SER A 66 6.45 -29.38 9.64
C SER A 66 7.46 -30.19 8.85
N LEU A 67 8.27 -29.50 8.03
CA LEU A 67 9.29 -30.14 7.19
C LEU A 67 10.45 -30.68 8.05
N ASN A 68 10.81 -29.99 9.13
CA ASN A 68 11.77 -30.49 10.12
C ASN A 68 11.26 -31.77 10.80
N ALA A 69 9.98 -31.84 11.17
CA ALA A 69 9.39 -33.04 11.76
C ALA A 69 9.40 -34.23 10.78
N GLU A 70 9.18 -33.98 9.49
CA GLU A 70 9.30 -34.99 8.42
C GLU A 70 10.74 -35.46 8.22
N LEU A 71 11.71 -34.54 8.15
CA LEU A 71 13.13 -34.86 8.05
C LEU A 71 13.61 -35.71 9.23
N SER A 72 13.16 -35.41 10.45
CA SER A 72 13.51 -36.22 11.63
C SER A 72 13.00 -37.67 11.52
N ARG A 73 11.80 -37.89 10.97
CA ARG A 73 11.28 -39.25 10.74
C ARG A 73 12.08 -39.99 9.69
N GLU A 74 12.48 -39.32 8.60
CA GLU A 74 13.31 -39.96 7.58
C GLU A 74 14.74 -40.26 8.07
N LYS A 75 15.32 -39.38 8.90
CA LYS A 75 16.60 -39.64 9.59
C LYS A 75 16.54 -40.92 10.42
N GLU A 76 15.46 -41.11 11.18
CA GLU A 76 15.27 -42.33 11.97
C GLU A 76 15.15 -43.59 11.09
N LYS A 77 14.43 -43.50 9.96
CA LYS A 77 14.33 -44.62 9.01
C LYS A 77 15.67 -44.99 8.38
N VAL A 78 16.53 -44.00 8.10
CA VAL A 78 17.90 -44.25 7.61
C VAL A 78 18.71 -45.01 8.67
N GLU A 79 18.65 -44.61 9.94
CA GLU A 79 19.39 -45.31 11.01
C GLU A 79 18.88 -46.74 11.23
N GLN A 80 17.56 -46.93 11.20
CA GLN A 80 16.97 -48.27 11.27
C GLN A 80 17.37 -49.15 10.06
N LEU A 81 17.55 -48.56 8.88
CA LEU A 81 18.00 -49.27 7.69
C LEU A 81 19.47 -49.68 7.80
N ILE A 82 20.34 -48.80 8.29
CA ILE A 82 21.76 -49.09 8.58
C ILE A 82 21.88 -50.24 9.58
N GLU A 83 21.13 -50.18 10.68
CA GLU A 83 21.15 -51.23 11.71
C GLU A 83 20.70 -52.59 11.15
N ARG A 84 19.64 -52.61 10.35
CA ARG A 84 19.13 -53.84 9.70
C ARG A 84 20.15 -54.44 8.74
N VAL A 85 20.85 -53.62 7.96
CA VAL A 85 21.88 -54.08 7.01
C VAL A 85 23.08 -54.64 7.75
N GLN A 86 23.57 -53.96 8.79
CA GLN A 86 24.70 -54.42 9.61
C GLN A 86 24.44 -55.80 10.22
N LYS A 87 23.24 -56.01 10.79
CA LYS A 87 22.83 -57.29 11.41
C LYS A 87 22.53 -58.42 10.42
N THR A 88 22.31 -58.10 9.14
CA THR A 88 21.96 -59.11 8.13
C THR A 88 23.23 -59.76 7.57
N GLU A 89 23.25 -61.10 7.49
CA GLU A 89 24.36 -61.81 6.84
C GLU A 89 24.41 -61.50 5.34
N ALA A 90 25.62 -61.31 4.81
CA ALA A 90 25.85 -61.01 3.39
C ALA A 90 25.32 -62.10 2.45
N THR A 91 25.23 -63.35 2.93
CA THR A 91 24.68 -64.50 2.19
C THR A 91 23.18 -64.36 1.89
N ASN A 92 22.44 -63.48 2.59
CA ASN A 92 21.01 -63.27 2.38
C ASN A 92 20.71 -62.24 1.27
N ARG A 93 20.93 -62.65 0.01
CA ARG A 93 20.74 -61.81 -1.18
C ARG A 93 19.37 -61.15 -1.30
N SER A 94 18.30 -61.82 -0.85
CA SER A 94 16.95 -61.26 -0.93
C SER A 94 16.81 -60.01 -0.06
N LYS A 95 17.35 -60.05 1.16
CA LYS A 95 17.32 -58.90 2.07
C LYS A 95 18.23 -57.77 1.61
N ILE A 96 19.44 -58.10 1.12
CA ILE A 96 20.37 -57.08 0.59
C ILE A 96 19.74 -56.30 -0.56
N ARG A 97 19.12 -56.99 -1.53
CA ARG A 97 18.38 -56.34 -2.64
C ARG A 97 17.17 -55.53 -2.17
N GLN A 98 16.51 -55.95 -1.10
CA GLN A 98 15.42 -55.17 -0.50
C GLN A 98 15.96 -53.87 0.09
N TYR A 99 17.05 -53.92 0.86
CA TYR A 99 17.66 -52.74 1.45
C TYR A 99 18.19 -51.76 0.39
N GLU A 100 18.73 -52.26 -0.72
CA GLU A 100 19.15 -51.45 -1.86
C GLU A 100 17.96 -50.66 -2.45
N LYS A 101 16.79 -51.29 -2.59
CA LYS A 101 15.56 -50.62 -3.02
C LYS A 101 15.09 -49.58 -1.99
N GLU A 102 15.09 -49.92 -0.70
CA GLU A 102 14.72 -48.99 0.38
C GLU A 102 15.66 -47.77 0.40
N LEU A 103 16.97 -47.97 0.24
CA LEU A 103 17.96 -46.90 0.09
C LEU A 103 17.65 -46.02 -1.13
N GLY A 104 17.32 -46.61 -2.28
CA GLY A 104 16.90 -45.88 -3.47
C GLY A 104 15.68 -44.99 -3.23
N THR A 105 14.68 -45.49 -2.49
CA THR A 105 13.50 -44.70 -2.12
C THR A 105 13.85 -43.54 -1.18
N LEU A 106 14.64 -43.78 -0.13
CA LEU A 106 15.04 -42.73 0.82
C LEU A 106 15.91 -41.65 0.16
N ARG A 107 16.77 -42.03 -0.81
CA ARG A 107 17.51 -41.07 -1.66
C ARG A 107 16.57 -40.22 -2.51
N SER A 108 15.53 -40.82 -3.09
CA SER A 108 14.55 -40.07 -3.88
C SER A 108 13.79 -39.06 -3.04
N ILE A 109 13.38 -39.46 -1.82
CA ILE A 109 12.71 -38.59 -0.85
C ILE A 109 13.64 -37.44 -0.45
N MET A 110 14.91 -37.73 -0.16
CA MET A 110 15.90 -36.70 0.17
C MET A 110 16.04 -35.63 -0.92
N ARG A 111 16.15 -36.05 -2.18
CA ARG A 111 16.21 -35.11 -3.31
C ARG A 111 14.96 -34.23 -3.40
N SER A 112 13.79 -34.80 -3.11
CA SER A 112 12.56 -34.03 -3.02
C SER A 112 12.62 -32.97 -1.92
N TYR A 113 13.14 -33.29 -0.74
CA TYR A 113 13.31 -32.30 0.33
C TYR A 113 14.31 -31.21 -0.02
N ILE A 114 15.43 -31.53 -0.68
CA ILE A 114 16.38 -30.52 -1.18
C ILE A 114 15.64 -29.51 -2.05
N HIS A 115 14.86 -29.98 -3.03
CA HIS A 115 14.08 -29.11 -3.90
C HIS A 115 13.05 -28.27 -3.14
N GLN A 116 12.37 -28.84 -2.15
CA GLN A 116 11.40 -28.11 -1.33
C GLN A 116 12.05 -27.02 -0.49
N ILE A 117 13.19 -27.32 0.15
CA ILE A 117 13.95 -26.35 0.95
C ILE A 117 14.47 -25.21 0.08
N ASP A 118 15.05 -25.52 -1.08
CA ASP A 118 15.54 -24.53 -2.02
C ASP A 118 14.42 -23.63 -2.55
N SER A 119 13.27 -24.22 -2.89
CA SER A 119 12.08 -23.49 -3.32
C SER A 119 11.57 -22.55 -2.23
N LEU A 120 11.44 -23.04 -0.99
CA LEU A 120 11.01 -22.24 0.16
C LEU A 120 12.00 -21.10 0.44
N ASN A 121 13.30 -21.35 0.37
CA ASN A 121 14.32 -20.34 0.60
C ASN A 121 14.29 -19.26 -0.50
N THR A 122 14.20 -19.67 -1.77
CA THR A 122 14.09 -18.77 -2.92
C THR A 122 12.84 -17.90 -2.82
N LEU A 123 11.71 -18.51 -2.45
CA LEU A 123 10.46 -17.79 -2.24
C LEU A 123 10.58 -16.81 -1.07
N ASN A 124 11.23 -17.19 0.04
CA ASN A 124 11.42 -16.31 1.18
C ASN A 124 12.28 -15.08 0.81
N ILE A 125 13.36 -15.29 0.04
CA ILE A 125 14.21 -14.19 -0.47
C ILE A 125 13.40 -13.26 -1.38
N SER A 126 12.61 -13.82 -2.31
CA SER A 126 11.74 -13.03 -3.20
C SER A 126 10.73 -12.22 -2.40
N LEU A 127 10.00 -12.86 -1.48
CA LEU A 127 9.00 -12.20 -0.64
C LEU A 127 9.59 -11.07 0.20
N ARG A 128 10.80 -11.26 0.77
CA ARG A 128 11.49 -10.20 1.51
C ARG A 128 11.81 -9.00 0.63
N LYS A 129 12.25 -9.26 -0.61
CA LYS A 129 12.51 -8.20 -1.60
C LYS A 129 11.23 -7.46 -1.97
N ASP A 130 10.15 -8.18 -2.24
CA ASP A 130 8.86 -7.60 -2.62
C ASP A 130 8.28 -6.76 -1.47
N VAL A 131 8.37 -7.23 -0.22
CA VAL A 131 7.96 -6.46 0.97
C VAL A 131 8.80 -5.20 1.14
N ALA A 132 10.12 -5.27 0.91
CA ALA A 132 10.97 -4.08 0.98
C ALA A 132 10.61 -3.05 -0.10
N GLN A 133 10.38 -3.50 -1.33
CA GLN A 133 9.97 -2.63 -2.44
C GLN A 133 8.58 -2.01 -2.19
N ALA A 134 7.60 -2.80 -1.75
CA ALA A 134 6.27 -2.32 -1.43
C ALA A 134 6.28 -1.28 -0.30
N LYS A 135 7.13 -1.47 0.73
CA LYS A 135 7.32 -0.49 1.80
C LYS A 135 7.91 0.82 1.29
N GLU A 136 8.91 0.78 0.40
CA GLU A 136 9.49 2.01 -0.16
C GLU A 136 8.48 2.76 -1.03
N GLN A 137 7.77 2.04 -1.91
CA GLN A 137 6.71 2.64 -2.74
C GLN A 137 5.59 3.26 -1.90
N ALA A 138 5.17 2.60 -0.81
CA ALA A 138 4.17 3.14 0.10
C ALA A 138 4.66 4.42 0.81
N LYS A 139 5.94 4.46 1.21
CA LYS A 139 6.56 5.64 1.81
C LYS A 139 6.64 6.80 0.83
N GLU A 140 7.12 6.58 -0.40
CA GLU A 140 7.17 7.60 -1.45
C GLU A 140 5.78 8.15 -1.78
N THR A 141 4.79 7.25 -1.93
CA THR A 141 3.40 7.64 -2.22
C THR A 141 2.82 8.49 -1.09
N ARG A 142 3.09 8.13 0.17
CA ARG A 142 2.64 8.90 1.33
C ARG A 142 3.27 10.28 1.37
N GLN A 143 4.57 10.40 1.11
CA GLN A 143 5.26 11.69 1.04
C GLN A 143 4.66 12.60 -0.04
N ARG A 144 4.45 12.06 -1.26
CA ARG A 144 3.80 12.81 -2.35
C ARG A 144 2.38 13.23 -2.02
N TYR A 145 1.62 12.36 -1.34
CA TYR A 145 0.27 12.69 -0.89
C TYR A 145 0.27 13.85 0.10
N ASP A 146 1.16 13.81 1.10
CA ASP A 146 1.26 14.87 2.11
C ASP A 146 1.70 16.20 1.46
N GLU A 147 2.68 16.17 0.55
CA GLU A 147 3.12 17.37 -0.21
C GLU A 147 1.99 17.95 -1.07
N LEU A 148 1.28 17.10 -1.82
CA LEU A 148 0.17 17.53 -2.67
C LEU A 148 -0.97 18.11 -1.85
N ARG A 149 -1.29 17.48 -0.71
CA ARG A 149 -2.31 17.97 0.22
C ARG A 149 -1.93 19.35 0.74
N THR A 150 -0.71 19.51 1.24
CA THR A 150 -0.22 20.78 1.79
C THR A 150 -0.27 21.88 0.72
N THR A 151 0.19 21.56 -0.48
CA THR A 151 0.18 22.47 -1.64
C THR A 151 -1.26 22.85 -2.04
N THR A 152 -2.17 21.88 -2.02
CA THR A 152 -3.60 22.12 -2.32
C THR A 152 -4.23 23.03 -1.27
N ASP A 153 -3.97 22.81 0.01
CA ASP A 153 -4.46 23.63 1.11
C ASP A 153 -3.91 25.08 1.01
N GLU A 154 -2.62 25.23 0.67
CA GLU A 154 -2.02 26.54 0.41
C GLU A 154 -2.65 27.26 -0.78
N TYR A 155 -2.89 26.56 -1.89
CA TYR A 155 -3.56 27.13 -3.06
C TYR A 155 -5.01 27.48 -2.77
N ALA A 156 -5.74 26.64 -2.04
CA ALA A 156 -7.10 26.92 -1.62
C ALA A 156 -7.16 28.22 -0.81
N LYS A 157 -6.25 28.41 0.14
CA LYS A 157 -6.14 29.66 0.92
C LYS A 157 -5.79 30.87 0.06
N LYS A 158 -4.88 30.73 -0.91
CA LYS A 158 -4.54 31.82 -1.84
C LYS A 158 -5.72 32.20 -2.73
N VAL A 159 -6.48 31.21 -3.21
CA VAL A 159 -7.69 31.43 -4.01
C VAL A 159 -8.76 32.11 -3.16
N GLU A 160 -9.00 31.65 -1.93
CA GLU A 160 -9.96 32.27 -1.00
C GLU A 160 -9.67 33.77 -0.83
N VAL A 161 -8.44 34.13 -0.48
CA VAL A 161 -8.02 35.53 -0.30
C VAL A 161 -8.05 36.32 -1.62
N GLY A 162 -7.63 35.70 -2.73
CA GLY A 162 -7.58 36.35 -4.05
C GLY A 162 -8.94 36.52 -4.73
N SER A 163 -9.91 35.69 -4.39
CA SER A 163 -11.26 35.67 -4.98
C SER A 163 -12.19 36.75 -4.44
N VAL A 164 -11.82 37.40 -3.32
CA VAL A 164 -12.62 38.47 -2.71
C VAL A 164 -12.79 39.64 -3.68
N LEU A 165 -14.05 40.02 -3.90
CA LEU A 165 -14.39 41.15 -4.77
C LEU A 165 -13.97 42.49 -4.15
N LYS A 166 -13.43 43.37 -4.99
CA LYS A 166 -13.06 44.73 -4.61
C LYS A 166 -13.87 45.75 -5.40
N GLY A 167 -14.11 46.90 -4.79
CA GLY A 167 -14.77 48.02 -5.45
C GLY A 167 -13.83 49.21 -5.60
N ARG A 168 -14.12 50.08 -6.57
CA ARG A 168 -13.44 51.37 -6.76
C ARG A 168 -14.41 52.43 -7.22
N GLY A 169 -14.01 53.70 -7.12
CA GLY A 169 -14.78 54.83 -7.67
C GLY A 169 -16.13 55.02 -7.01
N PHE A 170 -16.18 54.94 -5.68
CA PHE A 170 -17.39 55.16 -4.89
C PHE A 170 -17.81 56.63 -4.98
N ILE A 171 -19.02 56.87 -5.47
CA ILE A 171 -19.58 58.21 -5.63
C ILE A 171 -20.99 58.22 -5.04
N LEU A 172 -21.20 59.09 -4.05
CA LEU A 172 -22.51 59.37 -3.48
C LEU A 172 -23.06 60.68 -4.05
N THR A 173 -24.24 60.64 -4.64
CA THR A 173 -24.92 61.80 -5.26
C THR A 173 -26.35 61.89 -4.76
N ALA A 174 -26.89 63.10 -4.67
CA ALA A 174 -28.29 63.32 -4.34
C ALA A 174 -29.07 63.71 -5.60
N ILE A 175 -30.20 63.05 -5.80
CA ILE A 175 -31.07 63.28 -6.96
C ILE A 175 -32.45 63.74 -6.50
N ASN A 176 -33.04 64.67 -7.25
CA ASN A 176 -34.39 65.15 -7.01
C ASN A 176 -35.45 64.24 -7.64
N SER A 177 -36.74 64.57 -7.49
CA SER A 177 -37.85 63.79 -8.04
C SER A 177 -37.92 63.75 -9.57
N ARG A 178 -37.09 64.55 -10.26
CA ARG A 178 -36.91 64.55 -11.71
C ARG A 178 -35.59 63.90 -12.13
N ASP A 179 -34.97 63.11 -11.25
CA ASP A 179 -33.69 62.41 -11.44
C ASP A 179 -32.51 63.31 -11.83
N ASN A 180 -32.57 64.61 -11.51
CA ASN A 180 -31.44 65.53 -11.68
C ASN A 180 -30.67 65.69 -10.36
N ASP A 181 -29.34 65.82 -10.48
CA ASP A 181 -28.46 66.07 -9.36
C ASP A 181 -28.82 67.37 -8.62
N THR A 182 -28.75 67.34 -7.29
CA THR A 182 -28.99 68.49 -6.43
C THR A 182 -28.16 68.39 -5.16
N ASP A 183 -27.59 69.49 -4.70
CA ASP A 183 -26.94 69.59 -3.39
C ASP A 183 -27.90 70.11 -2.31
N ARG A 184 -29.04 70.70 -2.68
CA ARG A 184 -30.04 71.24 -1.74
C ARG A 184 -30.83 70.11 -1.07
N SER A 185 -30.63 69.94 0.24
CA SER A 185 -31.30 68.96 1.11
C SER A 185 -32.81 68.88 0.90
N SER A 186 -33.50 70.03 0.85
CA SER A 186 -34.97 70.09 0.69
C SER A 186 -35.50 69.64 -0.69
N ARG A 187 -34.63 69.45 -1.68
CA ARG A 187 -34.98 68.95 -3.02
C ARG A 187 -34.58 67.51 -3.26
N VAL A 188 -33.88 66.88 -2.32
CA VAL A 188 -33.42 65.50 -2.46
C VAL A 188 -34.61 64.56 -2.34
N ALA A 189 -34.78 63.71 -3.34
CA ALA A 189 -35.75 62.61 -3.32
C ALA A 189 -35.06 61.28 -2.99
N LYS A 190 -33.85 61.04 -3.53
CA LYS A 190 -33.08 59.83 -3.31
C LYS A 190 -31.58 60.13 -3.26
N LEU A 191 -30.84 59.25 -2.61
CA LEU A 191 -29.39 59.18 -2.72
C LEU A 191 -29.01 58.06 -3.70
N LYS A 192 -28.08 58.34 -4.60
CA LYS A 192 -27.56 57.43 -5.62
C LYS A 192 -26.08 57.17 -5.32
N THR A 193 -25.75 55.92 -5.06
CA THR A 193 -24.37 55.47 -4.87
C THR A 193 -23.92 54.67 -6.07
N CYS A 194 -22.91 55.12 -6.81
CA CYS A 194 -22.29 54.37 -7.89
C CYS A 194 -20.88 53.93 -7.53
N LEU A 195 -20.48 52.76 -8.04
CA LEU A 195 -19.15 52.19 -7.90
C LEU A 195 -18.85 51.26 -9.08
N HIS A 196 -17.61 50.84 -9.22
CA HIS A 196 -17.21 49.75 -10.10
C HIS A 196 -16.75 48.55 -9.26
N LEU A 197 -17.30 47.38 -9.53
CA LEU A 197 -16.69 46.11 -9.12
C LEU A 197 -15.49 45.85 -10.03
N VAL A 198 -14.32 45.66 -9.44
CA VAL A 198 -13.06 45.47 -10.17
C VAL A 198 -13.05 44.11 -10.87
N GLU A 199 -12.37 44.01 -12.01
CA GLU A 199 -12.10 42.74 -12.70
C GLU A 199 -11.36 41.76 -11.78
N ASN A 200 -11.86 40.53 -11.70
CA ASN A 200 -11.29 39.43 -10.93
C ASN A 200 -11.69 38.09 -11.57
N SER A 201 -10.75 37.50 -12.31
CA SER A 201 -10.97 36.25 -13.05
C SER A 201 -11.11 35.01 -12.17
N ILE A 202 -10.66 35.08 -10.90
CA ILE A 202 -10.73 33.98 -9.93
C ILE A 202 -11.87 34.13 -8.91
N ALA A 203 -12.60 35.25 -8.93
CA ALA A 203 -13.81 35.43 -8.13
C ALA A 203 -14.96 34.56 -8.66
N VAL A 204 -15.84 34.11 -7.75
CA VAL A 204 -17.03 33.33 -8.15
C VAL A 204 -17.96 34.21 -8.98
N LYS A 205 -18.26 33.75 -10.20
CA LYS A 205 -19.15 34.40 -11.17
C LYS A 205 -20.62 34.13 -10.85
N GLY A 206 -21.50 35.03 -11.28
CA GLY A 206 -22.94 34.92 -11.13
C GLY A 206 -23.55 36.05 -10.30
N PRO A 207 -24.77 35.85 -9.75
CA PRO A 207 -25.49 36.88 -9.02
C PRO A 207 -24.78 37.24 -7.71
N ARG A 208 -24.56 38.54 -7.52
CA ARG A 208 -23.93 39.15 -6.34
C ARG A 208 -24.81 40.27 -5.80
N ARG A 209 -25.02 40.27 -4.49
CA ARG A 209 -25.75 41.34 -3.79
C ARG A 209 -24.77 42.36 -3.26
N ILE A 210 -25.02 43.61 -3.60
CA ILE A 210 -24.28 44.77 -3.13
C ILE A 210 -25.20 45.55 -2.20
N TYR A 211 -24.75 45.73 -0.97
CA TYR A 211 -25.48 46.39 0.11
C TYR A 211 -24.90 47.77 0.36
N ILE A 212 -25.74 48.75 0.67
CA ILE A 212 -25.29 50.08 1.11
C ILE A 212 -25.85 50.40 2.49
N ARG A 213 -25.03 51.06 3.32
CA ARG A 213 -25.39 51.57 4.64
C ARG A 213 -25.20 53.08 4.62
N VAL A 214 -26.30 53.82 4.60
CA VAL A 214 -26.29 55.28 4.55
C VAL A 214 -26.49 55.83 5.96
N LYS A 215 -25.54 56.62 6.44
CA LYS A 215 -25.62 57.36 7.71
C LYS A 215 -25.98 58.81 7.44
N GLY A 216 -26.92 59.34 8.22
CA GLY A 216 -27.25 60.76 8.21
C GLY A 216 -26.18 61.63 8.89
N PRO A 217 -26.34 62.97 8.88
CA PRO A 217 -25.41 63.90 9.53
C PRO A 217 -25.32 63.75 11.06
N ASP A 218 -26.32 63.11 11.67
CA ASP A 218 -26.35 62.72 13.08
C ASP A 218 -25.59 61.40 13.37
N GLY A 219 -25.04 60.77 12.33
CA GLY A 219 -24.37 59.47 12.42
C GLY A 219 -25.32 58.28 12.50
N ILE A 220 -26.63 58.50 12.44
CA ILE A 220 -27.63 57.44 12.56
C ILE A 220 -27.81 56.76 11.20
N LEU A 221 -27.83 55.41 11.21
CA LEU A 221 -28.12 54.61 10.02
C LEU A 221 -29.55 54.86 9.57
N MET A 222 -29.71 55.24 8.31
CA MET A 222 -31.00 55.45 7.68
C MET A 222 -31.52 54.12 7.12
N THR A 223 -32.76 53.76 7.46
CA THR A 223 -33.44 52.55 6.96
C THR A 223 -34.86 52.88 6.49
N THR A 224 -35.40 52.04 5.61
CA THR A 224 -36.79 52.20 5.10
C THR A 224 -37.78 51.27 5.81
N SER A 225 -37.30 50.22 6.47
CA SER A 225 -38.11 49.25 7.23
C SER A 225 -37.35 48.71 8.44
N GLN A 226 -38.06 48.01 9.34
CA GLN A 226 -37.49 47.50 10.60
C GLN A 226 -36.60 46.24 10.45
N GLN A 227 -36.62 45.54 9.31
CA GLN A 227 -35.89 44.27 9.13
C GLN A 227 -35.09 44.25 7.82
N GLN A 228 -33.96 44.97 7.77
CA GLN A 228 -33.01 44.95 6.66
C GLN A 228 -31.65 44.40 7.13
N ILE A 229 -31.57 43.10 7.42
CA ILE A 229 -30.34 42.47 7.93
C ILE A 229 -29.61 41.76 6.79
N PHE A 230 -28.28 41.88 6.76
CA PHE A 230 -27.39 41.06 5.95
C PHE A 230 -26.20 40.60 6.78
N THR A 231 -25.53 39.55 6.35
CA THR A 231 -24.29 39.08 6.99
C THR A 231 -23.12 39.45 6.10
N SER A 232 -22.10 40.09 6.67
CA SER A 232 -20.83 40.34 5.98
C SER A 232 -19.68 39.90 6.85
N ALA A 233 -18.79 39.07 6.30
CA ALA A 233 -17.67 38.48 7.04
C ALA A 233 -18.08 37.80 8.37
N GLY A 234 -19.30 37.23 8.42
CA GLY A 234 -19.86 36.58 9.62
C GLY A 234 -20.56 37.51 10.61
N GLU A 235 -20.54 38.83 10.41
CA GLU A 235 -21.22 39.80 11.26
C GLU A 235 -22.59 40.18 10.69
N GLN A 236 -23.63 40.14 11.52
CA GLN A 236 -24.96 40.61 11.14
C GLN A 236 -25.01 42.14 11.22
N MET A 237 -25.33 42.77 10.10
CA MET A 237 -25.45 44.21 9.96
C MET A 237 -26.79 44.60 9.36
N ILE A 238 -27.18 45.86 9.61
CA ILE A 238 -28.37 46.45 8.99
C ILE A 238 -27.95 47.24 7.76
N TYR A 239 -28.65 47.05 6.63
CA TYR A 239 -28.46 47.79 5.38
C TYR A 239 -29.59 48.77 5.10
N SER A 240 -29.30 49.81 4.32
CA SER A 240 -30.26 50.83 3.88
C SER A 240 -30.94 50.45 2.57
N ALA A 241 -30.16 49.97 1.60
CA ALA A 241 -30.63 49.43 0.33
C ALA A 241 -29.70 48.33 -0.18
N VAL A 242 -30.22 47.48 -1.08
CA VAL A 242 -29.50 46.38 -1.71
C VAL A 242 -29.80 46.35 -3.21
N ARG A 243 -28.82 45.94 -4.01
CA ARG A 243 -29.00 45.63 -5.43
C ARG A 243 -28.29 44.33 -5.76
N GLU A 244 -28.97 43.45 -6.48
CA GLU A 244 -28.36 42.28 -7.09
C GLU A 244 -27.83 42.63 -8.49
N VAL A 245 -26.63 42.14 -8.79
CA VAL A 245 -25.95 42.32 -10.09
C VAL A 245 -25.34 40.99 -10.52
N ASP A 246 -25.26 40.75 -11.82
CA ASP A 246 -24.62 39.54 -12.36
C ASP A 246 -23.15 39.83 -12.69
N TYR A 247 -22.22 39.33 -11.88
CA TYR A 247 -20.79 39.57 -12.04
C TYR A 247 -20.12 38.42 -12.80
N GLN A 248 -19.51 38.73 -13.94
CA GLN A 248 -18.95 37.73 -14.85
C GLN A 248 -17.41 37.62 -14.82
N GLY A 249 -16.79 38.24 -13.81
CA GLY A 249 -15.32 38.32 -13.69
C GLY A 249 -14.71 39.57 -14.32
N SER A 250 -15.47 40.30 -15.14
CA SER A 250 -15.07 41.58 -15.73
C SER A 250 -15.52 42.76 -14.87
N GLU A 251 -14.91 43.91 -15.08
CA GLU A 251 -15.36 45.15 -14.43
C GLU A 251 -16.84 45.45 -14.71
N LEU A 252 -17.57 45.85 -13.66
CA LEU A 252 -19.02 46.11 -13.73
C LEU A 252 -19.38 47.36 -12.93
N GLU A 253 -20.03 48.33 -13.57
CA GLU A 253 -20.60 49.50 -12.89
C GLU A 253 -21.91 49.14 -12.19
N VAL A 254 -22.03 49.56 -10.92
CA VAL A 254 -23.19 49.31 -10.07
C VAL A 254 -23.65 50.62 -9.46
N CYS A 255 -24.92 50.95 -9.65
CA CYS A 255 -25.56 52.10 -8.99
C CYS A 255 -26.74 51.66 -8.12
N ILE A 256 -26.80 52.13 -6.88
CA ILE A 256 -27.82 51.75 -5.89
C ILE A 256 -28.50 53.01 -5.41
N PHE A 257 -29.82 52.95 -5.31
CA PHE A 257 -30.65 54.08 -4.92
C PHE A 257 -31.24 53.84 -3.54
N PHE A 258 -31.14 54.84 -2.67
CA PHE A 258 -31.77 54.86 -1.36
C PHE A 258 -32.77 56.02 -1.30
N ALA A 259 -34.04 55.69 -1.07
CA ALA A 259 -35.09 56.65 -0.77
C ALA A 259 -35.35 56.61 0.74
N SER A 260 -35.38 57.77 1.40
CA SER A 260 -35.68 57.87 2.83
C SER A 260 -37.18 58.10 3.06
N ASN A 261 -37.72 57.54 4.15
CA ASN A 261 -39.08 57.86 4.61
C ASN A 261 -39.16 59.24 5.31
N GLN A 262 -38.01 59.78 5.71
CA GLN A 262 -37.87 61.09 6.35
C GLN A 262 -37.22 62.09 5.37
N PRO A 263 -37.58 63.39 5.43
CA PRO A 263 -36.91 64.42 4.64
C PRO A 263 -35.40 64.46 4.89
N PHE A 264 -34.62 64.67 3.84
CA PHE A 264 -33.18 64.91 3.99
C PHE A 264 -32.91 66.28 4.60
N VAL A 265 -31.91 66.36 5.47
CA VAL A 265 -31.50 67.59 6.16
C VAL A 265 -30.11 68.03 5.68
N LYS A 266 -29.71 69.23 6.06
CA LYS A 266 -28.38 69.75 5.73
C LYS A 266 -27.32 69.01 6.53
N GLY A 267 -26.19 68.70 5.90
CA GLY A 267 -25.06 68.04 6.55
C GLY A 267 -24.41 66.96 5.68
N VAL A 268 -23.44 66.27 6.26
CA VAL A 268 -22.67 65.23 5.58
C VAL A 268 -23.36 63.88 5.75
N TYR A 269 -23.58 63.20 4.63
CA TYR A 269 -24.06 61.83 4.57
C TYR A 269 -22.89 60.93 4.18
N THR A 270 -22.75 59.81 4.88
CA THR A 270 -21.73 58.80 4.58
C THR A 270 -22.41 57.53 4.10
N VAL A 271 -21.91 56.94 3.03
CA VAL A 271 -22.32 55.62 2.57
C VAL A 271 -21.17 54.63 2.69
N ASP A 272 -21.41 53.50 3.34
CA ASP A 272 -20.53 52.34 3.35
C ASP A 272 -21.12 51.26 2.43
N VAL A 273 -20.33 50.72 1.50
CA VAL A 273 -20.76 49.74 0.49
C VAL A 273 -20.15 48.37 0.78
N TYR A 274 -20.99 47.33 0.81
CA TYR A 274 -20.60 45.98 1.21
C TYR A 274 -21.02 44.91 0.20
N THR A 275 -20.29 43.80 0.22
CA THR A 275 -20.77 42.48 -0.19
C THR A 275 -21.05 41.63 1.06
N GLU A 276 -21.42 40.36 0.88
CA GLU A 276 -21.50 39.39 1.98
C GLU A 276 -20.10 38.95 2.47
N GLU A 277 -19.04 39.27 1.72
CA GLU A 277 -17.68 38.87 2.01
C GLU A 277 -16.90 39.98 2.73
N SER A 278 -17.08 41.25 2.32
CA SER A 278 -16.29 42.37 2.87
C SER A 278 -16.91 43.75 2.59
N LEU A 279 -16.36 44.77 3.28
CA LEU A 279 -16.54 46.18 2.90
C LEU A 279 -15.79 46.45 1.59
N LEU A 280 -16.48 46.99 0.59
CA LEU A 280 -15.88 47.42 -0.67
C LEU A 280 -15.25 48.81 -0.55
N GLY A 281 -15.92 49.74 0.14
CA GLY A 281 -15.45 51.11 0.34
C GLY A 281 -16.57 52.05 0.77
N SER A 282 -16.23 53.34 0.89
CA SER A 282 -17.14 54.37 1.41
C SER A 282 -17.06 55.66 0.61
N ALA A 283 -18.10 56.48 0.68
CA ALA A 283 -18.13 57.82 0.09
C ALA A 283 -18.98 58.77 0.94
N ASP A 284 -18.67 60.07 0.85
CA ASP A 284 -19.38 61.13 1.56
C ASP A 284 -20.06 62.10 0.59
N LEU A 285 -21.15 62.70 1.02
CA LEU A 285 -21.88 63.74 0.31
C LEU A 285 -22.34 64.84 1.27
N LEU A 286 -22.01 66.10 0.97
CA LEU A 286 -22.53 67.25 1.69
C LEU A 286 -23.83 67.77 1.06
N LEU A 287 -24.92 67.80 1.83
CA LEU A 287 -26.15 68.48 1.45
C LEU A 287 -26.24 69.87 2.10
N ARG A 288 -26.66 70.86 1.30
CA ARG A 288 -26.80 72.28 1.64
C ARG A 288 -28.24 72.73 1.90
#